data_AF-A0A3D3S6B6-F1
#
_entry.id   AF-A0A3D3S6B6-F1
#
_cell.length_a   1.000
_cell.length_b   1.000
_cell.length_c   1.000
_cell.angle_alpha   90.00
_cell.angle_beta   90.00
_cell.angle_gamma   90.00
#
_symmetry.space_group_name_H-M   'P 1'
#
loop_
_entity.id
_entity.type
_entity.pdbx_description
1 polymer ?
#
loop_
_entity_poly.entity_id
_entity_poly.type
_entity_poly.pdbx_seq_one_letter_code
_entity_poly.pdbx_strand_id
1 'polypeptide(L)'
;MSDGGAVLIAGCGDLGQRVGRLLLAQGARVFGLRRRARALPAGIEPLSCDLAAAVPELPPVTWVVFCAAPDSGDAQAYRAVYESAFAHLLQALQDHPGQAA
;
A
#
# COMPACT_ATOMS: atom_id res chain seq x y z
N MET A 1 16.96 -16.46 -3.48
CA MET A 1 16.38 -15.12 -3.69
C MET A 1 16.70 -14.33 -2.44
N SER A 2 17.69 -13.45 -2.54
CA SER A 2 18.27 -12.67 -1.43
C SER A 2 17.20 -11.79 -0.80
N ASP A 3 17.07 -11.85 0.54
CA ASP A 3 16.05 -11.25 1.42
C ASP A 3 14.68 -11.01 0.76
N GLY A 4 13.69 -11.84 1.13
CA GLY A 4 12.30 -11.66 0.72
C GLY A 4 11.80 -10.26 1.12
N GLY A 5 11.96 -9.30 0.20
CA GLY A 5 11.81 -7.88 0.48
C GLY A 5 10.42 -7.53 1.03
N ALA A 6 10.35 -6.43 1.78
CA ALA A 6 9.09 -5.92 2.31
C ALA A 6 8.30 -5.18 1.23
N VAL A 7 7.03 -5.57 1.04
CA VAL A 7 6.14 -5.00 0.02
C VAL A 7 5.00 -4.23 0.68
N LEU A 8 4.80 -2.98 0.26
CA LEU A 8 3.61 -2.20 0.59
C LEU A 8 2.54 -2.36 -0.50
N ILE A 9 1.32 -2.68 -0.10
CA ILE A 9 0.15 -2.68 -0.98
C ILE A 9 -0.74 -1.50 -0.63
N ALA A 10 -0.64 -0.42 -1.40
CA ALA A 10 -1.44 0.80 -1.25
C ALA A 10 -2.80 0.64 -1.92
N GLY A 11 -3.88 0.61 -1.11
CA GLY A 11 -5.21 0.22 -1.58
C GLY A 11 -5.45 -1.28 -1.48
N CYS A 12 -5.27 -1.86 -0.29
CA CYS A 12 -5.38 -3.31 -0.05
C CYS A 12 -6.84 -3.83 -0.01
N GLY A 13 -7.56 -3.63 -1.12
CA GLY A 13 -8.89 -4.20 -1.40
C GLY A 13 -8.80 -5.66 -1.91
N ASP A 14 -9.73 -6.09 -2.77
CA ASP A 14 -9.77 -7.49 -3.22
C ASP A 14 -8.56 -7.90 -4.05
N LEU A 15 -8.17 -7.06 -5.02
CA LEU A 15 -6.97 -7.29 -5.84
C LEU A 15 -5.71 -7.29 -4.95
N GLY A 16 -5.57 -6.25 -4.11
CA GLY A 16 -4.43 -6.13 -3.20
C GLY A 16 -4.28 -7.32 -2.26
N GLN A 17 -5.37 -7.86 -1.72
CA GLN A 17 -5.32 -9.05 -0.88
C GLN A 17 -4.90 -10.31 -1.65
N ARG A 18 -5.33 -10.48 -2.91
CA ARG A 18 -4.90 -11.61 -3.76
C ARG A 18 -3.40 -11.52 -4.06
N VAL A 19 -2.93 -10.34 -4.43
CA VAL A 19 -1.49 -10.07 -4.63
C VAL A 19 -0.72 -10.33 -3.35
N GLY A 20 -1.20 -9.83 -2.21
CA GLY A 20 -0.58 -10.04 -0.90
C GLY A 20 -0.42 -11.52 -0.53
N ARG A 21 -1.43 -12.36 -0.80
CA ARG A 21 -1.32 -13.81 -0.56
C ARG A 21 -0.24 -14.47 -1.42
N LEU A 22 -0.11 -14.07 -2.69
CA LEU A 22 0.93 -14.59 -3.58
C LEU A 22 2.33 -14.16 -3.14
N LEU A 23 2.46 -12.94 -2.61
CA LEU A 23 3.73 -12.43 -2.07
C LEU A 23 4.09 -13.14 -0.75
N LEU A 24 3.12 -13.34 0.15
CA LEU A 24 3.31 -14.11 1.38
C LEU A 24 3.74 -15.55 1.08
N ALA A 25 3.14 -16.20 0.07
CA ALA A 25 3.52 -17.53 -0.36
C ALA A 25 4.96 -17.62 -0.91
N GLN A 26 5.53 -16.49 -1.34
CA GLN A 26 6.92 -16.36 -1.77
C GLN A 26 7.86 -15.95 -0.63
N GLY A 27 7.36 -15.82 0.61
CA GLY A 27 8.14 -15.45 1.79
C GLY A 27 8.39 -13.95 1.93
N ALA A 28 7.70 -13.10 1.15
CA ALA A 28 7.80 -11.65 1.32
C ALA A 28 7.05 -11.19 2.58
N ARG A 29 7.58 -10.16 3.26
CA ARG A 29 6.83 -9.42 4.28
C ARG A 29 5.87 -8.45 3.59
N VAL A 30 4.59 -8.43 3.98
CA VAL A 30 3.57 -7.66 3.24
C VAL A 30 2.83 -6.71 4.20
N PHE A 31 2.82 -5.43 3.85
CA PHE A 31 2.01 -4.40 4.49
C PHE A 31 0.81 -4.06 3.62
N GLY A 32 -0.39 -4.00 4.19
CA GLY A 32 -1.63 -3.64 3.49
C GLY A 32 -2.17 -2.29 3.98
N LEU A 33 -2.07 -1.26 3.14
CA LEU A 33 -2.57 0.07 3.45
C LEU A 33 -4.00 0.25 2.94
N ARG A 34 -4.94 0.56 3.84
CA ARG A 34 -6.34 0.87 3.52
C ARG A 34 -7.02 1.68 4.64
N ARG A 35 -8.12 2.37 4.32
CA ARG A 35 -8.88 3.21 5.27
C ARG A 35 -9.39 2.45 6.49
N ARG A 36 -9.89 1.24 6.29
CA ARG A 36 -10.41 0.37 7.33
C ARG A 36 -9.62 -0.92 7.33
N ALA A 37 -8.69 -1.06 8.26
CA ALA A 37 -7.80 -2.22 8.37
C ALA A 37 -8.49 -3.53 8.79
N ARG A 38 -9.79 -3.51 9.14
CA ARG A 38 -10.52 -4.72 9.55
C ARG A 38 -10.68 -5.69 8.36
N ALA A 39 -10.34 -6.95 8.61
CA ALA A 39 -10.39 -8.10 7.68
C ALA A 39 -9.31 -8.15 6.60
N LEU A 40 -8.04 -7.84 6.93
CA LEU A 40 -6.93 -8.32 6.11
C LEU A 40 -6.68 -9.82 6.37
N PRO A 41 -6.26 -10.59 5.35
CA PRO A 41 -5.81 -11.96 5.50
C PRO A 41 -4.67 -12.07 6.52
N ALA A 42 -4.60 -13.21 7.22
CA ALA A 42 -3.48 -13.49 8.11
C ALA A 42 -2.14 -13.36 7.36
N GLY A 43 -1.16 -12.73 8.02
CA GLY A 43 0.17 -12.46 7.46
C GLY A 43 0.31 -11.11 6.75
N ILE A 44 -0.79 -10.46 6.31
CA ILE A 44 -0.72 -9.08 5.82
C ILE A 44 -0.79 -8.13 7.01
N GLU A 45 0.28 -7.36 7.21
CA GLU A 45 0.38 -6.37 8.28
C GLU A 45 -0.45 -5.12 7.95
N PRO A 46 -1.47 -4.78 8.75
CA PRO A 46 -2.37 -3.68 8.43
C PRO A 46 -1.72 -2.30 8.65
N LEU A 47 -1.90 -1.40 7.69
CA LEU A 47 -1.69 0.04 7.85
C LEU A 47 -3.02 0.77 7.61
N SER A 48 -3.55 1.40 8.66
CA SER A 48 -4.81 2.14 8.57
C SER A 48 -4.56 3.58 8.16
N CYS A 49 -4.90 3.94 6.93
CA CYS A 49 -4.65 5.27 6.37
C CYS A 49 -5.65 5.58 5.25
N ASP A 50 -6.07 6.84 5.17
CA ASP A 50 -6.70 7.40 3.97
C ASP A 50 -5.64 8.07 3.11
N LEU A 51 -5.27 7.41 2.01
CA LEU A 51 -4.25 7.91 1.08
C LEU A 51 -4.60 9.31 0.54
N ALA A 52 -5.89 9.61 0.36
CA ALA A 52 -6.32 10.89 -0.20
C ALA A 52 -6.18 12.05 0.79
N ALA A 53 -5.98 11.77 2.08
CA ALA A 53 -5.80 12.79 3.12
C ALA A 53 -4.32 13.02 3.44
N ALA A 54 -3.65 12.01 4.01
CA ALA A 54 -2.22 12.05 4.33
C ALA A 54 -1.70 10.63 4.58
N VAL A 55 -0.50 10.34 4.09
CA VAL A 55 0.19 9.07 4.33
C VAL A 55 1.16 9.27 5.50
N PRO A 56 1.05 8.46 6.58
CA PRO A 56 1.98 8.55 7.70
C PRO A 56 3.37 8.02 7.29
N GLU A 57 4.33 8.12 8.20
CA GLU A 57 5.62 7.43 8.02
C GLU A 57 5.40 5.94 7.72
N LEU A 58 6.02 5.49 6.64
CA LEU A 58 5.89 4.11 6.15
C LEU A 58 6.97 3.23 6.77
N PRO A 59 6.68 1.94 7.03
CA PRO A 59 7.71 1.00 7.44
C PRO A 59 8.72 0.76 6.30
N PRO A 60 9.93 0.26 6.60
CA PRO A 60 10.94 -0.09 5.61
C PRO A 60 10.41 -1.08 4.57
N VAL A 61 10.16 -0.56 3.36
CA VAL A 61 9.66 -1.34 2.21
C VAL A 61 10.60 -1.18 1.02
N THR A 62 10.73 -2.24 0.22
CA THR A 62 11.54 -2.25 -1.01
C THR A 62 10.68 -2.12 -2.26
N TRP A 63 9.42 -2.58 -2.18
CA TRP A 63 8.49 -2.55 -3.29
C TRP A 63 7.15 -1.97 -2.88
N VAL A 64 6.50 -1.29 -3.83
CA VAL A 64 5.17 -0.72 -3.65
C VAL A 64 4.28 -1.21 -4.78
N VAL A 65 3.12 -1.75 -4.40
CA VAL A 65 2.01 -2.06 -5.31
C VAL A 65 0.91 -1.05 -5.04
N PHE A 66 0.67 -0.16 -5.98
CA PHE A 66 -0.47 0.76 -5.93
C PHE A 66 -1.67 0.14 -6.64
N CYS A 67 -2.70 -0.21 -5.87
CA CYS A 67 -3.95 -0.78 -6.38
C CYS A 67 -5.19 -0.15 -5.73
N ALA A 68 -5.06 1.12 -5.29
CA ALA A 68 -6.20 1.90 -4.84
C ALA A 68 -7.15 2.19 -6.02
N ALA A 69 -8.44 2.17 -5.73
CA ALA A 69 -9.49 2.44 -6.69
C ALA A 69 -10.50 3.44 -6.09
N PRO A 70 -11.12 4.30 -6.91
CA PRO A 70 -12.14 5.24 -6.46
C PRO A 70 -13.41 4.52 -5.98
N ASP A 71 -14.11 5.13 -5.02
CA ASP A 71 -15.37 4.58 -4.48
C ASP A 71 -16.57 4.79 -5.40
N SER A 72 -16.43 5.65 -6.40
CA SER A 72 -17.49 6.05 -7.32
C SER A 72 -16.92 6.37 -8.71
N GLY A 73 -17.81 6.44 -9.69
CA GLY A 73 -17.49 6.74 -11.09
C GLY A 73 -17.29 8.22 -11.41
N ASP A 74 -17.37 9.12 -10.43
CA ASP A 74 -17.28 10.56 -10.68
C ASP A 74 -15.83 11.05 -10.74
N ALA A 75 -15.63 12.19 -11.43
CA ALA A 75 -14.31 12.73 -11.67
C ALA A 75 -13.57 13.12 -10.38
N GLN A 76 -14.28 13.54 -9.34
CA GLN A 76 -13.66 13.93 -8.07
C GLN A 76 -13.07 12.72 -7.36
N ALA A 77 -13.77 11.60 -7.33
CA ALA A 77 -13.28 10.35 -6.76
C ALA A 77 -12.03 9.84 -7.50
N TYR A 78 -12.01 9.94 -8.83
CA TYR A 78 -10.83 9.58 -9.64
C TYR A 78 -9.63 10.47 -9.32
N ARG A 79 -9.79 11.79 -9.25
CA ARG A 79 -8.70 12.71 -8.88
C ARG A 79 -8.19 12.46 -7.47
N ALA A 80 -9.09 12.22 -6.52
CA ALA A 80 -8.72 11.91 -5.15
C ALA A 80 -7.79 10.67 -5.06
N VAL A 81 -8.04 9.64 -5.89
CA VAL A 81 -7.22 8.42 -5.89
C VAL A 81 -5.95 8.56 -6.74
N TYR A 82 -6.07 9.02 -7.98
CA TYR A 82 -4.94 8.95 -8.92
C TYR A 82 -4.04 10.18 -8.89
N GLU A 83 -4.53 11.32 -8.42
CA GLU A 83 -3.70 12.53 -8.25
C GLU A 83 -3.30 12.69 -6.78
N SER A 84 -4.28 12.91 -5.89
CA SER A 84 -3.98 13.26 -4.48
C SER A 84 -3.35 12.11 -3.72
N ALA A 85 -4.00 10.94 -3.70
CA ALA A 85 -3.48 9.77 -2.98
C ALA A 85 -2.14 9.26 -3.51
N PHE A 86 -1.94 9.30 -4.83
CA PHE A 86 -0.66 8.93 -5.43
C PHE A 86 0.45 9.93 -5.04
N ALA A 87 0.18 11.23 -5.09
CA ALA A 87 1.13 12.25 -4.68
C ALA A 87 1.51 12.14 -3.19
N HIS A 88 0.54 11.92 -2.30
CA HIS A 88 0.83 11.73 -0.88
C HIS A 88 1.67 10.48 -0.60
N LEU A 89 1.42 9.39 -1.35
CA LEU A 89 2.24 8.19 -1.24
C LEU A 89 3.68 8.44 -1.70
N LEU A 90 3.87 9.13 -2.82
CA LEU A 90 5.21 9.49 -3.30
C LEU A 90 5.96 10.36 -2.30
N GLN A 91 5.29 11.35 -1.69
CA GLN A 91 5.89 12.18 -0.65
C GLN A 91 6.37 11.34 0.53
N ALA A 92 5.50 10.46 1.06
CA ALA A 92 5.88 9.58 2.16
C ALA A 92 7.04 8.62 1.82
N LEU A 93 7.19 8.24 0.55
CA LEU A 93 8.30 7.40 0.07
C LEU A 93 9.59 8.20 -0.15
N GLN A 94 9.52 9.50 -0.46
CA GLN A 94 10.70 10.36 -0.57
C GLN A 94 11.32 10.64 0.80
N ASP A 95 10.47 10.78 1.82
CA ASP A 95 10.88 10.97 3.21
C ASP A 95 11.28 9.64 3.87
N HIS A 96 11.09 8.52 3.17
CA HIS A 96 11.39 7.20 3.67
C HIS A 96 12.91 6.95 3.62
N PRO A 97 13.53 6.45 4.71
CA PRO A 97 14.94 6.09 4.70
C PRO A 97 15.18 5.03 3.62
N GLY A 98 15.88 5.38 2.55
CA GLY A 98 16.22 4.44 1.50
C GLY A 98 16.87 3.20 2.12
N GLN A 99 16.40 2.00 1.79
CA GLN A 99 17.09 0.80 2.21
C GLN A 99 18.45 0.79 1.52
N ALA A 100 19.53 0.96 2.29
CA ALA A 100 20.87 0.74 1.79
C ALA A 100 20.95 -0.72 1.31
N ALA A 101 21.23 -0.88 0.02
CA ALA A 101 21.49 -2.18 -0.59
C ALA A 101 22.77 -2.82 -0.03
#